data_AF-B9RXZ9-F1
#
_entry.id   AF-B9RXZ9-F1
#
_cell.length_a   1.000
_cell.length_b   1.000
_cell.length_c   1.000
_cell.angle_alpha   90.00
_cell.angle_beta   90.00
_cell.angle_gamma   90.00
#
_symmetry.space_group_name_H-M   'P 1'
#
loop_
_entity.id
_entity.type
_entity.pdbx_description
1 polymer ?
#
loop_
_entity_poly.entity_id
_entity_poly.type
_entity_poly.pdbx_seq_one_letter_code
_entity_poly.pdbx_strand_id
1 'polypeptide(L)'
;MEGEESQHLFSPEVKIESPSFRDAVSLLPPITLFHGNADYSIPSASSQTFVDALQRLGAKAELILYKGKTHTDLFLQDPLRGGKDDLFDHIVAKIHAGDKDALAKDAIAPPRRRLVPELLLRLAGHISPF
;
A
#
# COMPACT_ATOMS: atom_id res chain seq x y z
N MET A 1 -8.79 -18.54 12.41
CA MET A 1 -8.34 -17.21 12.86
C MET A 1 -8.51 -17.16 14.36
N GLU A 2 -7.44 -16.91 15.11
CA GLU A 2 -7.34 -17.00 16.58
C GLU A 2 -8.08 -15.87 17.35
N GLY A 3 -9.04 -15.19 16.71
CA GLY A 3 -9.87 -14.16 17.34
C GLY A 3 -9.12 -12.92 17.82
N GLU A 4 -9.78 -12.12 18.66
CA GLU A 4 -9.25 -10.86 19.21
C GLU A 4 -7.99 -11.06 20.07
N GLU A 5 -7.91 -12.17 20.80
CA GLU A 5 -6.74 -12.54 21.62
C GLU A 5 -5.42 -12.53 20.82
N SER A 6 -5.48 -12.94 19.56
CA SER A 6 -4.31 -12.96 18.68
C SER A 6 -3.84 -11.57 18.24
N GLN A 7 -4.68 -10.54 18.36
CA GLN A 7 -4.29 -9.17 17.98
C GLN A 7 -3.17 -8.64 18.87
N HIS A 8 -3.17 -8.94 20.17
CA HIS A 8 -2.07 -8.57 21.07
C HIS A 8 -0.73 -9.23 20.70
N LEU A 9 -0.78 -10.36 19.99
CA LEU A 9 0.38 -11.12 19.56
C LEU A 9 0.89 -10.69 18.19
N PHE A 10 0.00 -10.35 17.26
CA PHE A 10 0.37 -10.18 15.84
C PHE A 10 -0.06 -8.86 15.21
N SER A 11 -0.98 -8.11 15.80
CA SER A 11 -1.40 -6.83 15.20
C SER A 11 -0.26 -5.82 15.32
N PRO A 12 0.25 -5.28 14.20
CA PRO A 12 1.31 -4.28 14.25
C PRO A 12 0.83 -2.98 14.92
N GLU A 13 -0.45 -2.65 14.77
CA GLU A 13 -1.12 -1.55 15.46
C GLU A 13 -1.05 -1.72 16.98
N VAL A 14 -1.41 -2.89 17.51
CA VAL A 14 -1.38 -3.14 18.95
C VAL A 14 0.06 -3.25 19.46
N LYS A 15 0.96 -3.83 18.66
CA LYS A 15 2.38 -4.00 19.04
C LYS A 15 3.11 -2.68 19.17
N ILE A 16 2.89 -1.73 18.27
CA ILE A 16 3.63 -0.47 18.30
C ILE A 16 3.29 0.37 19.53
N GLU A 17 2.08 0.21 20.08
CA GLU A 17 1.64 0.88 21.30
C GLU A 17 2.17 0.24 22.58
N SER A 18 2.77 -0.95 22.51
CA SER A 18 3.33 -1.61 23.67
C SER A 18 4.46 -0.77 24.28
N PRO A 19 4.53 -0.65 25.61
CA PRO A 19 5.66 0.03 26.28
C PRO A 19 7.02 -0.51 25.85
N SER A 20 7.09 -1.80 25.48
CA SER A 20 8.30 -2.46 24.99
C SER A 20 8.84 -1.91 23.67
N PHE A 21 8.01 -1.26 22.86
CA PHE A 21 8.39 -0.70 21.55
C PHE A 21 8.67 0.80 21.57
N ARG A 22 8.41 1.49 22.69
CA ARG A 22 8.47 2.95 22.79
C ARG A 22 9.79 3.55 22.27
N ASP A 23 10.91 2.98 22.70
CA ASP A 23 12.24 3.50 22.32
C ASP A 23 12.59 3.17 20.87
N ALA A 24 12.04 2.07 20.34
CA ALA A 24 12.27 1.62 18.97
C ALA A 24 11.51 2.46 17.92
N VAL A 25 10.44 3.17 18.30
CA VAL A 25 9.67 4.02 17.37
C VAL A 25 10.56 5.03 16.66
N SER A 26 11.51 5.64 17.38
CA SER A 26 12.45 6.62 16.83
C SER A 26 13.43 6.04 15.80
N LEU A 27 13.60 4.72 15.80
CA LEU A 27 14.48 3.97 14.91
C LEU A 27 13.76 3.46 13.66
N LEU A 28 12.43 3.58 13.60
CA LEU A 28 11.67 3.13 12.45
C LEU A 28 12.05 3.97 11.21
N PRO A 29 12.23 3.33 10.04
CA PRO A 29 12.35 4.07 8.79
C PRO A 29 11.02 4.77 8.48
N PRO A 30 11.00 5.72 7.54
CA PRO A 30 9.74 6.21 6.98
C PRO A 30 8.89 5.05 6.44
N ILE A 31 7.62 5.00 6.83
CA ILE A 31 6.66 3.95 6.43
C ILE A 31 5.58 4.56 5.53
N THR A 32 5.41 4.02 4.34
CA THR A 32 4.29 4.38 3.46
C THR A 32 3.36 3.19 3.33
N LEU A 33 2.09 3.38 3.68
CA LEU A 33 1.03 2.38 3.48
C LEU A 33 0.27 2.70 2.20
N PHE A 34 -0.07 1.67 1.43
CA PHE A 34 -0.83 1.77 0.19
C PHE A 34 -2.05 0.87 0.30
N HIS A 35 -3.25 1.40 0.05
CA HIS A 35 -4.48 0.62 0.18
C HIS A 35 -5.56 1.08 -0.79
N GLY A 36 -6.27 0.16 -1.41
CA GLY A 36 -7.50 0.47 -2.14
C GLY A 36 -8.66 0.78 -1.19
N ASN A 37 -9.40 1.87 -1.42
CA ASN A 37 -10.51 2.23 -0.53
C ASN A 37 -11.81 1.45 -0.79
N ALA A 38 -11.82 0.58 -1.81
CA ALA A 38 -12.91 -0.33 -2.13
C ALA A 38 -12.52 -1.79 -1.86
N ASP A 39 -11.47 -2.01 -1.08
CA ASP A 39 -11.10 -3.33 -0.57
C ASP A 39 -12.19 -3.84 0.40
N TYR A 40 -12.88 -4.89 -0.01
CA TYR A 40 -13.92 -5.56 0.78
C TYR A 40 -13.40 -6.82 1.48
N SER A 41 -12.16 -7.26 1.20
CA SER A 41 -11.53 -8.38 1.93
C SER A 41 -10.84 -7.89 3.19
N ILE A 42 -10.07 -6.80 3.08
CA ILE A 42 -9.38 -6.16 4.20
C ILE A 42 -9.82 -4.70 4.24
N PRO A 43 -10.59 -4.28 5.26
CA PRO A 43 -11.04 -2.90 5.33
C PRO A 43 -9.87 -1.91 5.38
N SER A 44 -9.88 -0.91 4.49
CA SER A 44 -8.84 0.12 4.46
C SER A 44 -8.76 0.94 5.76
N ALA A 45 -9.82 0.92 6.58
CA ALA A 45 -9.84 1.48 7.93
C ALA A 45 -8.72 0.92 8.82
N SER A 46 -8.34 -0.36 8.67
CA SER A 46 -7.23 -0.94 9.42
C SER A 46 -5.89 -0.29 9.09
N SER A 47 -5.66 0.11 7.84
CA SER A 47 -4.47 0.88 7.48
C SER A 47 -4.52 2.32 8.00
N GLN A 48 -5.71 2.92 8.09
CA GLN A 48 -5.89 4.22 8.72
C GLN A 48 -5.53 4.15 10.21
N THR A 49 -6.10 3.19 10.95
CA THR A 49 -5.77 3.03 12.37
C THR A 49 -4.28 2.81 12.60
N PHE A 50 -3.63 2.01 11.75
CA PHE A 50 -2.21 1.75 11.90
C PHE A 50 -1.33 2.97 11.60
N VAL A 51 -1.62 3.74 10.53
CA VAL A 51 -0.85 4.97 10.26
C VAL A 51 -1.05 6.01 11.36
N ASP A 52 -2.26 6.10 11.92
CA ASP A 52 -2.56 7.03 13.02
C ASP A 52 -1.79 6.64 14.29
N ALA A 53 -1.71 5.34 14.60
CA ALA A 53 -0.90 4.84 15.72
C ALA A 53 0.59 5.16 15.54
N LEU A 54 1.14 4.91 14.35
CA LEU A 54 2.52 5.24 14.01
C LEU A 54 2.80 6.74 14.19
N GLN A 55 1.97 7.60 13.58
CA GLN A 55 2.13 9.05 13.63
C GLN A 55 2.00 9.60 15.06
N ARG A 56 1.02 9.11 15.84
CA ARG A 56 0.81 9.53 17.23
C ARG A 56 2.01 9.21 18.12
N LEU A 57 2.73 8.12 17.84
CA LEU A 57 3.94 7.74 18.56
C LEU A 57 5.20 8.45 18.03
N GLY A 58 5.08 9.30 17.00
CA GLY A 58 6.17 10.09 16.45
C GLY A 58 6.93 9.40 15.30
N ALA A 59 6.46 8.26 14.80
CA ALA A 59 7.04 7.65 13.60
C ALA A 59 6.70 8.49 12.35
N LYS A 60 7.61 8.45 11.37
CA LYS A 60 7.35 9.03 10.05
C LYS A 60 6.52 8.04 9.24
N ALA A 61 5.21 8.27 9.15
CA ALA A 61 4.33 7.40 8.39
C ALA A 61 3.31 8.16 7.55
N GLU A 62 2.88 7.61 6.42
CA GLU A 62 1.81 8.14 5.59
C GLU A 62 0.96 7.00 5.00
N LEU A 63 -0.27 7.31 4.62
CA LEU A 63 -1.19 6.39 3.97
C LEU A 63 -1.69 7.00 2.66
N ILE A 64 -1.58 6.23 1.57
CA ILE A 64 -2.13 6.58 0.27
C ILE A 64 -3.30 5.65 -0.03
N LEU A 65 -4.49 6.24 -0.12
CA LEU A 65 -5.71 5.53 -0.47
C LEU A 65 -6.03 5.69 -1.95
N TYR A 66 -6.18 4.56 -2.65
CA TYR A 66 -6.54 4.54 -4.06
C TYR A 66 -8.04 4.38 -4.23
N LYS A 67 -8.66 5.38 -4.86
CA LYS A 67 -10.10 5.44 -5.06
C LYS A 67 -10.58 4.32 -5.98
N GLY A 68 -11.57 3.55 -5.53
CA GLY A 68 -12.23 2.49 -6.29
C GLY A 68 -11.39 1.24 -6.51
N LYS A 69 -10.22 1.13 -5.87
CA LYS A 69 -9.35 -0.05 -5.96
C LYS A 69 -9.73 -1.06 -4.88
N THR A 70 -9.84 -2.31 -5.28
CA THR A 70 -10.04 -3.50 -4.44
C THR A 70 -8.70 -4.03 -3.93
N HIS A 71 -8.71 -5.13 -3.16
CA HIS A 71 -7.51 -5.70 -2.55
C HIS A 71 -6.42 -6.02 -3.58
N THR A 72 -6.83 -6.61 -4.71
CA THR A 72 -5.87 -7.10 -5.72
C THR A 72 -5.56 -6.09 -6.81
N ASP A 73 -6.39 -5.06 -7.00
CA ASP A 73 -6.26 -4.15 -8.15
C ASP A 73 -4.86 -3.57 -8.30
N LEU A 74 -4.27 -3.14 -7.19
CA LEU A 74 -2.95 -2.51 -7.16
C LEU A 74 -1.80 -3.47 -7.50
N PHE A 75 -1.97 -4.76 -7.21
CA PHE A 75 -0.89 -5.76 -7.30
C PHE A 75 -1.00 -6.65 -8.54
N LEU A 76 -2.22 -6.82 -9.07
CA LEU A 76 -2.49 -7.71 -10.20
C LEU A 76 -3.11 -6.96 -11.37
N GLN A 77 -4.29 -6.37 -11.21
CA GLN A 77 -5.06 -5.87 -12.34
C GLN A 77 -4.39 -4.67 -12.99
N ASP A 78 -3.90 -3.69 -12.22
CA ASP A 78 -3.25 -2.50 -12.75
C ASP A 78 -1.91 -2.82 -13.43
N PRO A 79 -0.98 -3.59 -12.83
CA PRO A 79 0.24 -4.02 -13.51
C PRO A 79 -0.03 -4.81 -14.80
N LEU A 80 -1.02 -5.71 -14.80
CA LEU A 80 -1.35 -6.54 -15.97
C LEU A 80 -2.09 -5.76 -17.07
N ARG A 81 -2.86 -4.73 -16.69
CA ARG A 81 -3.56 -3.82 -17.61
C ARG A 81 -2.57 -2.99 -18.43
N GLY A 82 -1.42 -2.66 -17.84
CA GLY A 82 -0.43 -1.76 -18.43
C GLY A 82 -0.94 -0.32 -18.54
N GLY A 83 -0.14 0.55 -19.16
CA GLY A 83 -0.36 2.00 -19.14
C GLY A 83 0.10 2.61 -17.82
N LYS A 84 -0.76 3.43 -17.21
CA LYS A 84 -0.49 4.06 -15.91
C LYS A 84 -0.71 3.05 -14.78
N ASP A 85 0.22 3.01 -13.86
CA ASP A 85 0.18 2.17 -12.65
C ASP A 85 0.53 3.09 -11.47
N ASP A 86 -0.50 3.55 -10.76
CA ASP A 86 -0.33 4.59 -9.74
C ASP A 86 0.51 4.08 -8.56
N LEU A 87 0.42 2.79 -8.21
CA LEU A 87 1.22 2.21 -7.11
C LEU A 87 2.70 2.22 -7.50
N PHE A 88 3.03 1.73 -8.69
CA PHE A 88 4.41 1.76 -9.16
C PHE A 88 4.94 3.19 -9.21
N ASP A 89 4.17 4.12 -9.79
CA ASP A 89 4.59 5.52 -9.93
C ASP A 89 4.89 6.16 -8.56
N HIS A 90 4.06 5.88 -7.54
CA HIS A 90 4.33 6.36 -6.18
C HIS A 90 5.56 5.69 -5.54
N ILE A 91 5.76 4.39 -5.72
CA ILE A 91 6.93 3.69 -5.17
C ILE A 91 8.21 4.25 -5.79
N VAL A 92 8.26 4.39 -7.11
CA VAL A 92 9.44 4.91 -7.81
C VAL A 92 9.73 6.36 -7.42
N ALA A 93 8.69 7.20 -7.32
CA ALA A 93 8.86 8.57 -6.84
C ALA A 93 9.46 8.65 -5.42
N LYS A 94 9.13 7.70 -4.54
CA LYS A 94 9.71 7.61 -3.20
C LYS A 94 11.16 7.10 -3.22
N ILE A 95 11.48 6.10 -4.05
CA ILE A 95 12.84 5.56 -4.19
C ILE A 95 13.79 6.60 -4.78
N HIS A 96 13.36 7.29 -5.84
CA HIS A 96 14.15 8.31 -6.52
C HIS A 96 14.01 9.70 -5.89
N ALA A 97 13.43 9.80 -4.69
CA ALA A 97 13.29 11.06 -3.99
C ALA A 97 14.67 11.69 -3.73
N GLY A 98 14.95 12.81 -4.41
CA GLY A 98 16.24 13.51 -4.33
C GLY A 98 17.23 13.18 -5.44
N ASP A 99 16.93 12.21 -6.31
CA ASP A 99 17.72 11.90 -7.52
C ASP A 99 17.05 12.53 -8.75
N LYS A 100 17.54 13.71 -9.15
CA LYS A 100 16.99 14.46 -10.29
C LYS A 100 17.14 13.71 -11.60
N ASP A 101 18.22 12.95 -11.77
CA ASP A 101 18.50 12.24 -13.01
C ASP A 101 17.60 11.01 -13.14
N ALA A 102 17.37 10.29 -12.04
CA ALA A 102 16.43 9.18 -12.01
C ALA A 102 14.99 9.66 -12.25
N LEU A 103 14.55 10.74 -11.58
CA LEU A 103 13.22 11.33 -11.80
C LEU A 103 13.03 11.81 -13.26
N ALA A 104 14.07 12.38 -13.88
CA ALA A 104 14.02 12.76 -15.29
C ALA A 104 13.88 11.55 -16.22
N LYS A 105 14.52 10.42 -15.89
CA LYS A 105 14.36 9.16 -16.63
C LYS A 105 12.97 8.57 -16.47
N ASP A 106 12.40 8.61 -15.27
CA ASP A 106 11.05 8.12 -15.02
C ASP A 106 10.01 8.91 -15.82
N ALA A 107 10.17 10.24 -15.89
CA ALA A 107 9.25 11.12 -16.60
C ALA A 107 9.15 10.86 -18.12
N ILE A 108 10.21 10.29 -18.71
CA ILE A 108 10.27 9.93 -20.14
C ILE A 108 10.14 8.43 -20.39
N ALA A 109 9.96 7.62 -19.33
CA ALA A 109 9.83 6.19 -19.47
C ALA A 109 8.58 5.84 -20.32
N PRO A 110 8.68 4.85 -21.21
CA PRO A 110 7.54 4.46 -22.02
C PRO A 110 6.42 3.89 -21.12
N PRO A 111 5.14 4.03 -21.51
CA PRO A 111 4.04 3.42 -20.79
C PRO A 111 4.21 1.90 -20.63
N ARG A 112 3.74 1.35 -19.52
CA ARG A 112 3.83 -0.09 -19.26
C ARG A 112 3.06 -0.87 -20.32
N ARG A 113 3.67 -1.94 -20.83
CA ARG A 113 3.01 -2.81 -21.81
C ARG A 113 1.80 -3.51 -21.16
N ARG A 114 0.68 -3.57 -21.88
CA ARG A 114 -0.46 -4.42 -21.51
C ARG A 114 -0.07 -5.90 -21.61
N LEU A 115 -0.28 -6.64 -20.52
CA LEU A 115 0.02 -8.07 -20.44
C LEU A 115 -1.23 -8.94 -20.60
N VAL A 116 -2.40 -8.42 -20.20
CA VAL A 116 -3.68 -9.14 -20.26
C VAL A 116 -4.77 -8.28 -20.91
N PRO A 117 -5.62 -8.85 -21.78
CA PRO A 117 -6.79 -8.15 -22.32
C PRO A 117 -7.73 -7.64 -21.21
N GLU A 118 -8.29 -6.43 -21.41
CA GLU A 118 -9.16 -5.78 -20.44
C GLU A 118 -10.37 -6.64 -20.03
N LEU A 119 -10.94 -7.38 -20.99
CA LEU A 119 -12.08 -8.25 -20.72
C LEU A 119 -11.75 -9.34 -19.69
N LEU A 120 -10.58 -9.96 -19.81
CA LEU A 120 -10.16 -11.02 -18.88
C LEU A 120 -9.88 -10.46 -17.49
N LEU A 121 -9.29 -9.26 -17.40
CA LEU A 121 -9.04 -8.58 -16.12
C LEU A 121 -10.34 -8.24 -15.40
N ARG A 122 -11.34 -7.72 -16.11
CA ARG A 122 -12.66 -7.40 -15.53
C ARG A 122 -13.38 -8.65 -15.06
N LEU A 123 -13.35 -9.73 -15.85
CA LEU A 123 -13.93 -11.01 -15.46
C LEU A 123 -13.22 -11.60 -14.23
N ALA A 124 -11.88 -11.55 -14.19
CA ALA A 124 -11.11 -12.02 -13.05
C ALA A 124 -11.47 -11.25 -11.77
N GLY A 125 -11.54 -9.92 -11.83
CA GLY A 125 -11.94 -9.09 -10.68
C GLY A 125 -13.38 -9.32 -10.21
N HIS A 126 -14.27 -9.78 -11.09
CA HIS A 126 -15.65 -10.09 -10.71
C HIS A 126 -15.82 -11.51 -10.16
N ILE A 127 -15.08 -12.49 -10.70
CA ILE A 127 -15.18 -13.91 -10.32
C ILE A 127 -14.36 -14.21 -9.06
N SER A 128 -13.19 -13.57 -8.94
CA SER A 128 -12.30 -13.73 -7.79
C SER A 128 -12.04 -12.36 -7.14
N PRO A 129 -13.09 -11.73 -6.59
CA PRO A 129 -12.96 -10.50 -5.86
C PRO A 129 -12.32 -10.84 -4.51
N PHE A 130 -10.99 -10.88 -4.46
CA PHE A 130 -10.25 -10.66 -3.22
C PHE A 130 -10.17 -9.16 -3.05
#